data_AF-A0A9X1U0K8-F1
#
_entry.id   AF-A0A9X1U0K8-F1
#
_cell.length_a   1.000
_cell.length_b   1.000
_cell.length_c   1.000
_cell.angle_alpha   90.00
_cell.angle_beta   90.00
_cell.angle_gamma   90.00
#
_symmetry.space_group_name_H-M   'P 1'
#
loop_
_entity.id
_entity.type
_entity.pdbx_description
1 polymer ?
#
loop_
_entity_poly.entity_id
_entity_poly.type
_entity_poly.pdbx_seq_one_letter_code
_entity_poly.pdbx_strand_id
1 'polypeptide(L)' 'MKCSKKLKQILTRIQIISGTIWAMLLIICYQVLGESFKEISLILIAGYFIEFLFIGLSKRKLNKSESDKL' A
#
# COMPACT_ATOMS: atom_id res chain seq x y z
N MET A 1 4.81 6.24 24.43
CA MET A 1 3.57 6.38 23.62
C MET A 1 3.53 7.57 22.62
N LYS A 2 4.63 8.30 22.33
CA LYS A 2 4.66 9.33 21.24
C LYS A 2 5.24 8.79 19.92
N CYS A 3 6.16 7.83 20.00
CA CYS A 3 6.88 7.30 18.83
C CYS A 3 5.97 6.48 17.89
N SER A 4 5.13 5.60 18.46
CA SER A 4 4.24 4.73 17.70
C SER A 4 3.15 5.49 16.93
N LYS A 5 2.58 6.56 17.52
CA LYS A 5 1.61 7.45 16.84
C LYS A 5 2.22 8.12 15.60
N LYS A 6 3.48 8.60 15.69
CA LYS A 6 4.20 9.17 14.54
C LYS A 6 4.45 8.11 13.46
N LEU A 7 4.85 6.90 13.83
CA LEU A 7 5.08 5.80 12.88
C LEU A 7 3.79 5.39 12.16
N LYS A 8 2.66 5.29 12.87
CA LYS A 8 1.33 5.08 12.27
C LYS A 8 0.97 6.16 11.24
N GLN A 9 1.28 7.41 11.56
CA GLN A 9 1.01 8.56 10.69
C GLN A 9 1.89 8.53 9.44
N ILE A 10 3.18 8.22 9.58
CA ILE A 10 4.12 8.02 8.47
C ILE A 10 3.65 6.88 7.56
N LEU A 11 3.25 5.75 8.15
CA LEU A 11 2.80 4.59 7.38
C LEU A 11 1.51 4.89 6.59
N THR A 12 0.61 5.72 7.16
CA THR A 12 -0.59 6.18 6.44
C THR A 12 -0.24 7.12 5.30
N ARG A 13 0.73 8.02 5.47
CA ARG A 13 1.21 8.89 4.40
C ARG A 13 1.85 8.08 3.27
N ILE A 14 2.68 7.10 3.59
CA ILE A 14 3.29 6.19 2.62
C ILE A 14 2.20 5.44 1.84
N GLN A 15 1.17 4.94 2.52
CA GLN A 15 0.05 4.22 1.89
C GLN A 15 -0.73 5.10 0.89
N ILE A 16 -0.92 6.39 1.20
CA ILE A 16 -1.58 7.35 0.31
C ILE A 16 -0.70 7.65 -0.92
N ILE A 17 0.61 7.86 -0.71
CA ILE A 17 1.55 8.12 -1.81
C ILE A 17 1.65 6.89 -2.73
N SER A 18 1.80 5.70 -2.15
CA SER A 18 1.81 4.43 -2.89
C SER A 18 0.52 4.25 -3.70
N GLY A 19 -0.66 4.45 -3.09
CA GLY A 19 -1.93 4.35 -3.81
C GLY A 19 -2.04 5.32 -5.00
N THR A 20 -1.48 6.53 -4.87
CA THR A 20 -1.45 7.52 -5.96
C THR A 20 -0.56 7.05 -7.11
N ILE A 21 0.61 6.47 -6.80
CA ILE A 21 1.54 5.91 -7.80
C ILE A 21 0.88 4.74 -8.54
N TRP A 22 0.23 3.81 -7.83
CA TRP A 22 -0.46 2.68 -8.44
C TRP A 22 -1.62 3.12 -9.35
N ALA A 23 -2.38 4.15 -8.95
CA ALA A 23 -3.43 4.71 -9.79
C ALA A 23 -2.87 5.31 -11.09
N MET A 24 -1.77 6.07 -10.98
CA MET A 24 -1.10 6.64 -12.15
C MET A 24 -0.55 5.54 -13.07
N LEU A 25 0.04 4.49 -12.49
CA LEU A 25 0.56 3.34 -13.22
C LEU A 25 -0.56 2.61 -13.96
N LEU A 26 -1.73 2.40 -13.33
CA LEU A 26 -2.90 1.80 -13.96
C LEU A 26 -3.43 2.62 -15.14
N ILE A 27 -3.48 3.95 -15.01
CA ILE A 27 -3.92 4.84 -16.09
C ILE A 27 -2.95 4.75 -17.28
N ILE A 28 -1.64 4.79 -17.01
CA ILE A 28 -0.62 4.68 -18.06
C ILE A 28 -0.65 3.29 -18.70
N CYS A 29 -0.78 2.23 -17.90
CA CYS A 29 -0.90 0.85 -18.40
C CYS A 29 -2.13 0.73 -19.32
N TYR A 30 -3.26 1.29 -18.90
CA TYR A 30 -4.48 1.26 -19.68
C TYR A 30 -4.36 2.03 -21.00
N GLN A 31 -3.74 3.22 -21.00
CA GLN A 31 -3.53 4.01 -22.21
C GLN A 31 -2.50 3.39 -23.17
N VAL A 32 -1.42 2.80 -22.66
CA VAL A 32 -0.31 2.33 -23.49
C VAL A 32 -0.51 0.90 -23.98
N LEU A 33 -1.11 0.01 -23.19
CA LEU A 33 -1.16 -1.44 -23.50
C LEU A 33 -2.44 -1.91 -24.21
N GLY A 34 -3.53 -1.12 -24.23
CA GLY A 34 -4.79 -1.52 -24.89
C GLY A 34 -5.44 -2.79 -24.31
N GLU A 35 -6.51 -3.29 -24.96
CA GLU A 35 -7.33 -4.42 -24.45
C GLU A 35 -6.58 -5.76 -24.27
N SER A 36 -5.44 -5.95 -24.93
CA SER A 36 -4.73 -7.23 -24.97
C SER A 36 -4.05 -7.65 -23.66
N PHE A 37 -3.98 -6.77 -22.66
CA PHE A 37 -3.20 -7.02 -21.43
C PHE A 37 -4.02 -6.91 -20.15
N LYS A 38 -5.28 -7.37 -20.19
CA LYS A 38 -6.11 -7.55 -18.98
C LYS A 38 -5.37 -8.29 -17.86
N GLU A 39 -4.53 -9.26 -18.20
CA GLU A 39 -3.69 -10.01 -17.25
C GLU A 39 -2.66 -9.14 -16.54
N ILE A 40 -1.99 -8.23 -17.25
CA ILE A 40 -1.02 -7.30 -16.62
C ILE A 40 -1.76 -6.31 -15.71
N SER A 41 -2.93 -5.82 -16.11
CA SER A 41 -3.74 -4.95 -15.24
C SER A 41 -4.16 -5.65 -13.95
N LEU A 42 -4.51 -6.94 -14.05
CA LEU A 42 -4.80 -7.79 -12.89
C LEU A 42 -3.58 -7.99 -11.99
N ILE A 43 -2.40 -8.24 -12.57
CA ILE A 43 -1.14 -8.35 -11.83
C ILE A 43 -0.81 -7.01 -11.14
N LEU A 44 -1.04 -5.88 -11.80
CA LEU A 44 -0.85 -4.54 -11.23
C LEU A 44 -1.76 -4.34 -10.00
N ILE A 45 -3.05 -4.63 -10.16
CA ILE A 45 -4.02 -4.51 -9.05
C ILE A 45 -3.65 -5.48 -7.91
N ALA A 46 -3.25 -6.70 -8.23
CA ALA A 46 -2.80 -7.68 -7.23
C ALA A 46 -1.55 -7.19 -6.48
N GLY A 47 -0.58 -6.61 -7.19
CA GLY A 47 0.62 -5.99 -6.61
C GLY A 47 0.27 -4.88 -5.62
N TYR A 48 -0.67 -4.00 -6.00
CA TYR A 48 -1.20 -2.97 -5.10
C TYR A 48 -1.84 -3.57 -3.84
N PHE A 49 -2.68 -4.60 -3.97
CA PHE A 49 -3.32 -5.24 -2.83
C PHE A 49 -2.32 -5.88 -1.87
N ILE A 50 -1.27 -6.52 -2.39
CA ILE A 50 -0.20 -7.11 -1.58
C ILE A 50 0.56 -6.02 -0.81
N GLU A 51 0.91 -4.91 -1.47
CA GLU A 51 1.58 -3.78 -0.84
C GLU A 51 0.70 -3.13 0.24
N PHE A 52 -0.58 -2.95 -0.05
CA PHE A 52 -1.58 -2.45 0.90
C PHE A 52 -1.71 -3.36 2.13
N LEU A 53 -1.79 -4.69 1.92
CA LEU A 53 -1.82 -5.69 2.98
C LEU A 53 -0.54 -5.66 3.82
N PHE A 54 0.63 -5.57 3.18
CA PHE A 54 1.92 -5.54 3.85
C PHE A 54 2.07 -4.29 4.75
N ILE A 55 1.70 -3.13 4.22
CA ILE A 55 1.65 -1.87 4.98
C ILE A 55 0.65 -1.99 6.15
N GLY A 56 -0.54 -2.54 5.90
CA GLY A 56 -1.56 -2.77 6.94
C GLY A 56 -1.08 -3.71 8.05
N LEU A 57 -0.41 -4.80 7.69
CA LEU A 57 0.21 -5.74 8.63
C LEU A 57 1.32 -5.09 9.44
N SER A 58 2.16 -4.29 8.81
CA SER A 58 3.23 -3.54 9.49
C SER A 58 2.64 -2.56 10.52
N LYS A 59 1.55 -1.87 10.19
CA LYS A 59 0.75 -1.02 11.09
C LYS A 59 0.19 -1.81 12.28
N ARG A 60 -0.28 -3.04 12.05
CA ARG A 60 -0.87 -3.92 13.08
C ARG A 60 0.20 -4.48 14.01
N LYS A 61 1.36 -4.89 13.48
CA LYS A 61 2.52 -5.37 14.25
C LYS A 61 3.09 -4.26 15.15
N LEU A 62 3.12 -3.02 14.66
CA LEU A 62 3.51 -1.85 15.44
C LEU A 62 2.58 -1.59 16.64
N ASN A 63 1.27 -1.77 16.48
CA ASN A 63 0.33 -1.64 17.61
C ASN A 63 0.49 -2.77 18.62
N LYS A 64 0.79 -3.98 18.15
CA LYS A 64 0.94 -5.17 18.99
C LYS A 64 2.23 -5.07 19.83
N SER A 65 3.33 -4.60 19.26
CA SER A 65 4.58 -4.35 19.99
C SER A 65 4.51 -3.16 20.97
N GLU A 66 3.56 -2.24 20.81
CA GLU A 66 3.28 -1.20 21.80
C GLU A 66 2.42 -1.72 22.97
N SER A 67 1.63 -2.78 22.74
CA SER A 67 0.76 -3.41 23.76
C SER A 67 1.51 -4.44 24.61
N ASP A 68 2.52 -5.13 24.06
CA ASP A 68 3.38 -6.09 24.80
C ASP A 68 4.46 -5.41 25.68
N LYS A 69 4.56 -4.08 25.64
CA LYS A 69 5.51 -3.30 26.48
C LYS A 69 4.84 -2.61 27.67
N LEU A 70 3.58 -2.93 27.97
CA LEU A 70 2.84 -2.40 29.12
C LEU A 70 2.75 -3.42 30.25
#